data_AF-A0A2T2N3J9-F1
#
_entry.id   AF-A0A2T2N3J9-F1
#
_cell.length_a   1.000
_cell.length_b   1.000
_cell.length_c   1.000
_cell.angle_alpha   90.00
_cell.angle_beta   90.00
_cell.angle_gamma   90.00
#
_symmetry.space_group_name_H-M   'P 1'
#
loop_
_entity.id
_entity.type
_entity.pdbx_description
1 polymer ?
#
loop_
_entity_poly.entity_id
_entity_poly.type
_entity_poly.pdbx_seq_one_letter_code
_entity_poly.pdbx_strand_id
1 'polypeptide(L)'
;MAMTPLQEDMLNACTYGDVEKLRGLFDSNVQKGSRPIYLDSPDGPPPVSVMLGAAISHGHKDVVSFLLQIYNSQDRKDRIKFYEPVCTELLHHPNVEILELLYDYDNSIINEEWDSQGITTFVTEACKQPPEKIRKLLHFLIEHDADLQVGGLANEMPVCYALYGDQSIDVIEAMIRKGSPVTFEATRQAIYRERIDAIEAFIRIGVEHTSEYGQELRKEAEKTGNVEVMKLVNSWTSDWGKKSVQAGLIFQKVKSIFKDLNIKKS
;
A
#
# COMPACT_ATOMS: atom_id res chain seq x y z
N MET A 1 -2.13 -29.38 -18.91
CA MET A 1 -2.97 -30.58 -18.67
C MET A 1 -4.42 -30.11 -18.79
N ALA A 2 -5.33 -30.89 -19.38
CA ALA A 2 -6.73 -30.46 -19.49
C ALA A 2 -7.40 -30.50 -18.10
N MET A 3 -8.22 -29.51 -17.78
CA MET A 3 -9.00 -29.50 -16.53
C MET A 3 -10.03 -30.64 -16.55
N THR A 4 -10.33 -31.20 -15.39
CA THR A 4 -11.42 -32.19 -15.26
C THR A 4 -12.79 -31.52 -15.28
N PRO A 5 -13.87 -32.25 -15.58
CA PRO A 5 -15.23 -31.71 -15.53
C PRO A 5 -15.58 -31.11 -14.15
N LEU A 6 -15.11 -31.73 -13.06
CA LEU A 6 -15.29 -31.19 -11.70
C LEU A 6 -14.61 -29.82 -11.56
N GLN A 7 -13.35 -29.72 -11.99
CA GLN A 7 -12.60 -28.47 -11.90
C GLN A 7 -13.25 -27.36 -12.73
N GLU A 8 -13.66 -27.68 -13.96
CA GLU A 8 -14.36 -26.75 -14.84
C GLU A 8 -15.70 -26.30 -14.23
N ASP A 9 -16.49 -27.23 -13.67
CA ASP A 9 -17.77 -26.91 -13.03
C ASP A 9 -17.62 -26.01 -11.80
N MET A 10 -16.60 -26.25 -10.98
CA MET A 10 -16.31 -25.42 -9.80
C MET A 10 -15.83 -24.03 -10.20
N LEU A 11 -14.94 -23.93 -11.20
CA LEU A 11 -14.48 -22.64 -11.70
C LEU A 11 -15.61 -21.86 -12.38
N ASN A 12 -16.46 -22.52 -13.16
CA ASN A 12 -17.65 -21.90 -13.74
C ASN A 12 -18.58 -21.38 -12.64
N ALA A 13 -18.84 -22.17 -11.60
CA ALA A 13 -19.65 -21.69 -10.47
C ALA A 13 -19.02 -20.45 -9.79
N CYS A 14 -17.69 -20.40 -9.66
CA CYS A 14 -17.00 -19.22 -9.13
C CYS A 14 -17.12 -18.01 -10.07
N THR A 15 -16.96 -18.21 -11.37
CA THR A 15 -17.05 -17.17 -12.41
C THR A 15 -18.45 -16.60 -12.58
N TYR A 16 -19.49 -17.42 -12.41
CA TYR A 16 -20.89 -17.02 -12.60
C TYR A 16 -21.61 -16.65 -11.30
N GLY A 17 -20.96 -16.74 -10.14
CA GLY A 17 -21.58 -16.42 -8.85
C GLY A 17 -22.57 -17.46 -8.36
N ASP A 18 -22.47 -18.71 -8.82
CA ASP A 18 -23.41 -19.78 -8.46
C ASP A 18 -22.98 -20.49 -7.17
N VAL A 19 -23.23 -19.85 -6.03
CA VAL A 19 -22.86 -20.37 -4.70
C VAL A 19 -23.54 -21.70 -4.40
N GLU A 20 -24.77 -21.92 -4.86
CA GLU A 20 -25.51 -23.15 -4.57
C GLU A 20 -24.96 -24.34 -5.37
N LYS A 21 -24.62 -24.14 -6.66
CA LYS A 21 -23.89 -25.15 -7.43
C LYS A 21 -22.54 -25.43 -6.80
N LEU A 22 -21.79 -24.38 -6.42
CA LEU A 22 -20.49 -24.54 -5.79
C LEU A 22 -20.59 -25.34 -4.48
N ARG A 23 -21.60 -25.04 -3.64
CA ARG A 23 -21.88 -25.77 -2.39
C ARG A 23 -22.13 -27.25 -2.66
N GLY A 24 -22.99 -27.59 -3.61
CA GLY A 24 -23.26 -28.99 -3.96
C GLY A 24 -22.01 -29.75 -4.45
N LEU A 25 -21.14 -29.07 -5.19
CA LEU A 25 -19.85 -29.62 -5.64
C LEU A 25 -18.89 -29.84 -4.47
N PHE A 26 -18.82 -28.91 -3.51
CA PHE A 26 -18.02 -29.08 -2.30
C PHE A 26 -18.55 -30.21 -1.42
N ASP A 27 -19.85 -30.28 -1.14
CA ASP A 27 -20.44 -31.31 -0.27
C ASP A 27 -20.19 -32.74 -0.81
N SER A 28 -20.07 -32.88 -2.12
CA SER A 28 -19.83 -34.17 -2.79
C SER A 28 -18.35 -34.55 -2.87
N ASN A 29 -17.42 -33.57 -2.78
CA ASN A 29 -16.01 -33.77 -3.15
C ASN A 29 -14.99 -33.27 -2.10
N VAL A 30 -15.41 -32.50 -1.11
CA VAL A 30 -14.53 -31.85 -0.12
C VAL A 30 -15.15 -31.96 1.28
N GLN A 31 -14.39 -32.47 2.24
CA GLN A 31 -14.87 -32.54 3.62
C GLN A 31 -14.82 -31.15 4.27
N LYS A 32 -15.83 -30.82 5.09
CA LYS A 32 -15.83 -29.57 5.86
C LYS A 32 -14.61 -29.51 6.77
N GLY A 33 -13.85 -28.41 6.71
CA GLY A 33 -12.60 -28.25 7.45
C GLY A 33 -11.39 -28.92 6.80
N SER A 34 -11.51 -29.42 5.57
CA SER A 34 -10.36 -29.78 4.75
C SER A 34 -9.40 -28.59 4.62
N ARG A 35 -8.11 -28.89 4.55
CA ARG A 35 -7.09 -27.87 4.29
C ARG A 35 -7.28 -27.27 2.89
N PRO A 36 -6.97 -25.98 2.70
CA PRO A 36 -6.96 -25.39 1.37
C PRO A 36 -5.99 -26.13 0.45
N ILE A 37 -6.43 -26.32 -0.80
CA ILE A 37 -5.64 -26.95 -1.85
C ILE A 37 -4.94 -25.84 -2.62
N TYR A 38 -3.62 -25.88 -2.67
CA TYR A 38 -2.79 -24.84 -3.31
C TYR A 38 -2.13 -25.31 -4.61
N LEU A 39 -2.13 -26.62 -4.85
CA LEU A 39 -1.52 -27.22 -6.03
C LEU A 39 -2.59 -27.96 -6.81
N ASP A 40 -2.38 -28.04 -8.12
CA ASP A 40 -3.25 -28.81 -9.00
C ASP A 40 -3.33 -30.26 -8.53
N SER A 41 -4.55 -30.70 -8.27
CA SER A 41 -4.87 -32.10 -7.99
C SER A 41 -5.62 -32.65 -9.20
N PRO A 42 -5.08 -33.65 -9.92
CA PRO A 42 -5.72 -34.18 -11.13
C PRO A 42 -7.18 -34.60 -10.91
N ASP A 43 -7.48 -35.15 -9.74
CA ASP A 43 -8.81 -35.68 -9.40
C ASP A 43 -9.52 -34.85 -8.32
N GLY A 44 -8.93 -33.72 -7.91
CA GLY A 44 -9.41 -32.87 -6.83
C GLY A 44 -10.03 -31.57 -7.31
N PRO A 45 -10.59 -30.76 -6.38
CA PRO A 45 -11.05 -29.43 -6.70
C PRO A 45 -9.89 -28.55 -7.19
N PRO A 46 -10.17 -27.46 -7.92
CA PRO A 46 -9.15 -26.50 -8.32
C PRO A 46 -8.43 -25.91 -7.10
N PRO A 47 -7.22 -25.36 -7.27
CA PRO A 47 -6.57 -24.62 -6.20
C PRO A 47 -7.44 -23.46 -5.70
N VAL A 48 -7.45 -23.24 -4.39
CA VAL A 48 -8.28 -22.20 -3.76
C VAL A 48 -7.94 -20.80 -4.28
N SER A 49 -6.68 -20.53 -4.61
CA SER A 49 -6.24 -19.27 -5.21
C SER A 49 -6.87 -19.03 -6.58
N VAL A 50 -7.04 -20.09 -7.39
CA VAL A 50 -7.68 -20.02 -8.71
C VAL A 50 -9.18 -19.77 -8.57
N MET A 51 -9.85 -20.47 -7.63
CA MET A 51 -11.27 -20.24 -7.35
C MET A 51 -11.53 -18.83 -6.80
N LEU A 52 -10.70 -18.36 -5.87
CA LEU A 52 -10.76 -16.98 -5.37
C LEU A 52 -10.52 -15.98 -6.49
N GLY A 53 -9.51 -16.20 -7.35
CA GLY A 53 -9.23 -15.31 -8.47
C GLY A 53 -10.39 -15.21 -9.47
N ALA A 54 -11.04 -16.32 -9.79
CA ALA A 54 -12.25 -16.33 -10.62
C ALA A 54 -13.40 -15.53 -9.99
N ALA A 55 -13.64 -15.71 -8.68
CA ALA A 55 -14.67 -14.99 -7.97
C ALA A 55 -14.37 -13.49 -7.84
N ILE A 56 -13.12 -13.11 -7.54
CA ILE A 56 -12.65 -11.72 -7.41
C ILE A 56 -12.78 -10.98 -8.73
N SER A 57 -12.26 -11.57 -9.83
CA SER A 57 -12.28 -10.94 -11.15
C SER A 57 -13.69 -10.64 -11.67
N HIS A 58 -14.70 -11.37 -11.18
CA HIS A 58 -16.10 -11.19 -11.53
C HIS A 58 -16.93 -10.52 -10.42
N GLY A 59 -16.32 -10.14 -9.28
CA GLY A 59 -16.97 -9.40 -8.21
C GLY A 59 -17.94 -10.21 -7.34
N HIS A 60 -17.85 -11.54 -7.33
CA HIS A 60 -18.77 -12.43 -6.60
C HIS A 60 -18.39 -12.56 -5.13
N LYS A 61 -18.77 -11.55 -4.35
CA LYS A 61 -18.51 -11.45 -2.90
C LYS A 61 -19.07 -12.63 -2.10
N ASP A 62 -20.22 -13.15 -2.49
CA ASP A 62 -20.89 -14.29 -1.89
C ASP A 62 -20.12 -15.60 -2.10
N VAL A 63 -19.59 -15.83 -3.30
CA VAL A 63 -18.67 -16.94 -3.60
C VAL A 63 -17.40 -16.81 -2.77
N VAL A 64 -16.78 -15.62 -2.71
CA VAL A 64 -15.61 -15.40 -1.86
C VAL A 64 -15.93 -15.74 -0.41
N SER A 65 -17.03 -15.21 0.14
CA SER A 65 -17.46 -15.51 1.51
C SER A 65 -17.66 -17.00 1.75
N PHE A 66 -18.29 -17.70 0.80
CA PHE A 66 -18.47 -19.15 0.88
C PHE A 66 -17.13 -19.90 0.91
N LEU A 67 -16.18 -19.57 0.03
CA LEU A 67 -14.86 -20.20 0.00
C LEU A 67 -14.11 -19.99 1.32
N LEU A 68 -14.12 -18.76 1.85
CA LEU A 68 -13.52 -18.45 3.15
C LEU A 68 -14.15 -19.27 4.29
N GLN A 69 -15.47 -19.44 4.28
CA GLN A 69 -16.19 -20.24 5.28
C GLN A 69 -15.81 -21.73 5.24
N ILE A 70 -15.68 -22.32 4.05
CA ILE A 70 -15.30 -23.72 3.88
C ILE A 70 -13.93 -24.00 4.49
N TYR A 71 -12.99 -23.09 4.26
CA TYR A 71 -11.61 -23.21 4.72
C TYR A 71 -11.34 -22.49 6.05
N ASN A 72 -12.38 -22.11 6.81
CA ASN A 72 -12.23 -21.42 8.09
C ASN A 72 -11.85 -22.41 9.22
N SER A 73 -10.56 -22.74 9.30
CA SER A 73 -10.02 -23.57 10.38
C SER A 73 -9.81 -22.79 11.68
N GLN A 74 -9.93 -23.48 12.82
CA GLN A 74 -9.52 -22.93 14.13
C GLN A 74 -8.00 -22.79 14.21
N ASP A 75 -7.25 -23.69 13.57
CA ASP A 75 -5.80 -23.57 13.46
C ASP A 75 -5.46 -22.65 12.29
N ARG A 76 -4.84 -21.49 12.58
CA ARG A 76 -4.43 -20.51 11.57
C ARG A 76 -3.54 -21.11 10.49
N LYS A 77 -2.73 -22.14 10.79
CA LYS A 77 -1.84 -22.76 9.80
C LYS A 77 -2.60 -23.53 8.71
N ASP A 78 -3.85 -23.90 9.01
CA ASP A 78 -4.74 -24.68 8.15
C ASP A 78 -5.79 -23.80 7.46
N ARG A 79 -5.68 -22.46 7.58
CA ARG A 79 -6.48 -21.47 6.85
C ARG A 79 -5.92 -21.19 5.47
N ILE A 80 -6.71 -20.49 4.65
CA ILE A 80 -6.23 -19.90 3.40
C ILE A 80 -5.13 -18.90 3.74
N LYS A 81 -4.01 -19.02 3.05
CA LYS A 81 -2.96 -18.02 2.97
C LYS A 81 -3.16 -17.28 1.67
N PHE A 82 -3.29 -15.96 1.76
CA PHE A 82 -3.33 -15.13 0.58
C PHE A 82 -1.92 -14.97 0.06
N TYR A 83 -1.77 -15.03 -1.25
CA TYR A 83 -0.49 -14.87 -1.94
C TYR A 83 -0.69 -13.91 -3.10
N GLU A 84 0.40 -13.59 -3.81
CA GLU A 84 0.42 -12.74 -5.00
C GLU A 84 -0.80 -12.91 -5.92
N PRO A 85 -1.26 -14.11 -6.33
CA PRO A 85 -2.38 -14.23 -7.27
C PRO A 85 -3.67 -13.56 -6.78
N VAL A 86 -4.01 -13.66 -5.49
CA VAL A 86 -5.23 -13.04 -4.94
C VAL A 86 -5.12 -11.52 -4.95
N CYS A 87 -3.95 -10.99 -4.56
CA CYS A 87 -3.69 -9.56 -4.56
C CYS A 87 -3.66 -8.99 -5.99
N THR A 88 -3.05 -9.70 -6.93
CA THR A 88 -3.03 -9.36 -8.36
C THR A 88 -4.45 -9.24 -8.93
N GLU A 89 -5.35 -10.16 -8.58
CA GLU A 89 -6.75 -10.05 -9.00
C GLU A 89 -7.46 -8.84 -8.39
N LEU A 90 -7.17 -8.47 -7.14
CA LEU A 90 -7.67 -7.23 -6.53
C LEU A 90 -7.10 -5.97 -7.19
N LEU A 91 -5.86 -6.00 -7.71
CA LEU A 91 -5.31 -4.89 -8.48
C LEU A 91 -5.97 -4.77 -9.86
N HIS A 92 -6.25 -5.90 -10.51
CA HIS A 92 -6.91 -5.93 -11.81
C HIS A 92 -8.40 -5.58 -11.72
N HIS A 93 -9.08 -6.05 -10.67
CA HIS A 93 -10.50 -5.89 -10.43
C HIS A 93 -10.76 -5.34 -9.01
N PRO A 94 -10.42 -4.07 -8.72
CA PRO A 94 -10.54 -3.53 -7.37
C PRO A 94 -11.96 -3.56 -6.84
N ASN A 95 -12.14 -4.33 -5.77
CA ASN A 95 -13.41 -4.43 -5.05
C ASN A 95 -13.12 -4.37 -3.54
N VAL A 96 -13.36 -3.21 -2.94
CA VAL A 96 -13.07 -2.97 -1.52
C VAL A 96 -13.93 -3.84 -0.61
N GLU A 97 -15.17 -4.17 -1.00
CA GLU A 97 -16.01 -5.06 -0.19
C GLU A 97 -15.47 -6.50 -0.15
N ILE A 98 -14.83 -6.95 -1.23
CA ILE A 98 -14.16 -8.24 -1.25
C ILE A 98 -12.85 -8.17 -0.45
N LEU A 99 -12.07 -7.10 -0.60
CA LEU A 99 -10.87 -6.90 0.21
C LEU A 99 -11.18 -6.86 1.71
N GLU A 100 -12.28 -6.23 2.11
CA GLU A 100 -12.76 -6.22 3.50
C GLU A 100 -13.04 -7.64 4.02
N LEU A 101 -13.71 -8.49 3.24
CA LEU A 101 -13.91 -9.90 3.61
C LEU A 101 -12.59 -10.68 3.76
N LEU A 102 -11.63 -10.44 2.87
CA LEU A 102 -10.34 -11.11 2.92
C LEU A 102 -9.52 -10.63 4.13
N TYR A 103 -9.56 -9.33 4.42
CA TYR A 103 -8.93 -8.72 5.59
C TYR A 103 -9.51 -9.24 6.91
N ASP A 104 -10.83 -9.34 7.01
CA ASP A 104 -11.52 -9.90 8.19
C ASP A 104 -11.15 -11.37 8.43
N TYR A 105 -10.84 -12.10 7.36
CA TYR A 105 -10.41 -13.49 7.44
C TYR A 105 -8.93 -13.62 7.86
N ASP A 106 -8.05 -12.87 7.21
CA ASP A 106 -6.64 -12.75 7.54
C ASP A 106 -6.11 -11.35 7.20
N ASN A 107 -5.88 -10.55 8.25
CA ASN A 107 -5.46 -9.17 8.12
C ASN A 107 -4.03 -9.00 7.59
N SER A 108 -3.25 -10.08 7.48
CA SER A 108 -1.91 -10.01 6.88
C SER A 108 -1.93 -9.69 5.39
N ILE A 109 -3.07 -9.89 4.70
CA ILE A 109 -3.20 -9.65 3.25
C ILE A 109 -2.74 -8.25 2.80
N ILE A 110 -2.96 -7.22 3.63
CA ILE A 110 -2.61 -5.84 3.28
C ILE A 110 -1.09 -5.59 3.26
N ASN A 111 -0.32 -6.48 3.86
CA ASN A 111 1.14 -6.42 3.95
C ASN A 111 1.80 -7.53 3.13
N GLU A 112 1.11 -8.10 2.13
CA GLU A 112 1.73 -9.14 1.32
C GLU A 112 2.93 -8.61 0.54
N GLU A 113 4.00 -9.40 0.54
CA GLU A 113 5.29 -9.15 -0.09
C GLU A 113 5.55 -10.20 -1.18
N TRP A 114 5.90 -9.75 -2.38
CA TRP A 114 6.09 -10.61 -3.54
C TRP A 114 7.56 -10.83 -3.89
N ASP A 115 8.46 -10.15 -3.20
CA ASP A 115 9.89 -10.37 -3.30
C ASP A 115 10.55 -10.49 -1.92
N SER A 116 11.74 -11.07 -1.90
CA SER A 116 12.50 -11.30 -0.67
C SER A 116 13.13 -10.03 -0.09
N GLN A 117 13.00 -8.89 -0.76
CA GLN A 117 13.55 -7.61 -0.35
C GLN A 117 12.49 -6.70 0.28
N GLY A 118 11.22 -7.12 0.30
CA GLY A 118 10.10 -6.30 0.77
C GLY A 118 9.89 -5.04 -0.07
N ILE A 119 10.28 -5.04 -1.35
CA ILE A 119 10.13 -3.88 -2.25
C ILE A 119 8.78 -3.95 -2.96
N THR A 120 8.49 -5.12 -3.55
CA THR A 120 7.24 -5.42 -4.22
C THR A 120 6.25 -5.90 -3.17
N THR A 121 5.29 -5.05 -2.84
CA THR A 121 4.25 -5.32 -1.85
C THR A 121 2.90 -4.94 -2.42
N PHE A 122 1.83 -5.37 -1.76
CA PHE A 122 0.48 -5.04 -2.21
C PHE A 122 0.26 -3.52 -2.33
N VAL A 123 0.79 -2.72 -1.38
CA VAL A 123 0.66 -1.26 -1.42
C VAL A 123 1.53 -0.62 -2.51
N THR A 124 2.76 -1.10 -2.75
CA THR A 124 3.62 -0.52 -3.79
C THR A 124 3.11 -0.85 -5.19
N GLU A 125 2.53 -2.03 -5.40
CA GLU A 125 1.88 -2.42 -6.66
C GLU A 125 0.55 -1.70 -6.88
N ALA A 126 -0.24 -1.48 -5.83
CA ALA A 126 -1.42 -0.63 -5.90
C ALA A 126 -1.07 0.80 -6.31
N CYS A 127 0.05 1.37 -5.84
CA CYS A 127 0.49 2.70 -6.25
C CYS A 127 0.83 2.82 -7.74
N LYS A 128 1.15 1.72 -8.42
CA LYS A 128 1.47 1.70 -9.86
C LYS A 128 0.22 1.63 -10.75
N GLN A 129 -0.94 1.33 -10.19
CA GLN A 129 -2.19 1.23 -10.94
C GLN A 129 -2.75 2.63 -11.30
N PRO A 130 -3.59 2.76 -12.34
CA PRO A 130 -4.24 4.02 -12.67
C PRO A 130 -5.03 4.61 -11.48
N PRO A 131 -4.85 5.90 -11.13
CA PRO A 131 -5.43 6.49 -9.92
C PRO A 131 -6.95 6.36 -9.83
N GLU A 132 -7.67 6.58 -10.93
CA GLU A 132 -9.13 6.48 -11.00
C GLU A 132 -9.66 5.07 -10.70
N LYS A 133 -8.84 4.05 -10.98
CA LYS A 133 -9.17 2.65 -10.76
C LYS A 133 -8.88 2.21 -9.32
N ILE A 134 -7.72 2.60 -8.79
CA ILE A 134 -7.18 2.01 -7.55
C ILE A 134 -7.43 2.82 -6.28
N ARG A 135 -7.80 4.10 -6.41
CA ARG A 135 -7.88 5.06 -5.27
C ARG A 135 -8.60 4.52 -4.03
N LYS A 136 -9.76 3.85 -4.18
CA LYS A 136 -10.51 3.31 -3.04
C LYS A 136 -9.76 2.16 -2.34
N LEU A 137 -9.09 1.30 -3.10
CA LEU A 137 -8.28 0.22 -2.56
C LEU A 137 -7.06 0.78 -1.82
N LEU A 138 -6.37 1.77 -2.39
CA LEU A 138 -5.25 2.44 -1.71
C LEU A 138 -5.68 3.07 -0.37
N HIS A 139 -6.81 3.78 -0.33
CA HIS A 139 -7.34 4.31 0.93
C HIS A 139 -7.63 3.20 1.93
N PHE A 140 -8.24 2.09 1.51
CA PHE A 140 -8.45 0.95 2.40
C PHE A 140 -7.13 0.43 3.00
N LEU A 141 -6.10 0.22 2.17
CA LEU A 141 -4.78 -0.25 2.64
C LEU A 141 -4.17 0.74 3.65
N ILE A 142 -4.19 2.03 3.35
CA ILE A 142 -3.64 3.10 4.19
C ILE A 142 -4.39 3.21 5.52
N GLU A 143 -5.73 3.16 5.48
CA GLU A 143 -6.58 3.27 6.66
C GLU A 143 -6.39 2.10 7.63
N HIS A 144 -6.11 0.91 7.09
CA HIS A 144 -5.87 -0.33 7.84
C HIS A 144 -4.39 -0.60 8.16
N ASP A 145 -3.54 0.43 8.11
CA ASP A 145 -2.15 0.39 8.53
C ASP A 145 -1.28 -0.61 7.73
N ALA A 146 -1.49 -0.66 6.40
CA ALA A 146 -0.51 -1.29 5.50
C ALA A 146 0.86 -0.63 5.71
N ASP A 147 1.93 -1.42 5.66
CA ASP A 147 3.28 -0.92 5.94
C ASP A 147 3.73 0.08 4.88
N LEU A 148 3.87 1.34 5.30
CA LEU A 148 4.28 2.46 4.45
C LEU A 148 5.78 2.76 4.49
N GLN A 149 6.57 1.89 5.13
CA GLN A 149 8.02 1.98 5.25
C GLN A 149 8.75 0.82 4.55
N VAL A 150 8.02 -0.02 3.83
CA VAL A 150 8.57 -1.06 2.96
C VAL A 150 9.45 -0.46 1.85
N GLY A 151 10.39 -1.26 1.34
CA GLY A 151 11.43 -0.81 0.42
C GLY A 151 12.80 -0.66 1.10
N GLY A 152 13.82 -1.34 0.56
CA GLY A 152 15.17 -1.32 1.12
C GLY A 152 15.90 0.01 0.90
N LEU A 153 15.48 0.80 -0.08
CA LEU A 153 16.04 2.10 -0.43
C LEU A 153 15.02 3.23 -0.35
N ALA A 154 15.50 4.46 -0.14
CA ALA A 154 14.66 5.65 0.03
C ALA A 154 13.77 6.00 -1.19
N ASN A 155 14.12 5.52 -2.39
CA ASN A 155 13.37 5.66 -3.64
C ASN A 155 12.35 4.51 -3.87
N GLU A 156 12.33 3.50 -3.00
CA GLU A 156 11.47 2.31 -3.09
C GLU A 156 10.33 2.34 -2.06
N MET A 157 10.16 3.46 -1.35
CA MET A 157 9.08 3.61 -0.38
C MET A 157 7.73 3.85 -1.08
N PRO A 158 6.59 3.41 -0.48
CA PRO A 158 5.26 3.57 -1.08
C PRO A 158 4.91 4.98 -1.54
N VAL A 159 5.31 6.04 -0.81
CA VAL A 159 5.07 7.42 -1.24
C VAL A 159 5.82 7.78 -2.54
N CYS A 160 6.99 7.20 -2.78
CA CYS A 160 7.71 7.34 -4.05
C CYS A 160 6.93 6.66 -5.18
N TYR A 161 6.44 5.43 -4.96
CA TYR A 161 5.59 4.74 -5.93
C TYR A 161 4.28 5.50 -6.21
N ALA A 162 3.66 6.11 -5.20
CA ALA A 162 2.47 6.92 -5.38
C ALA A 162 2.75 8.14 -6.29
N LEU A 163 3.92 8.77 -6.17
CA LEU A 163 4.35 9.84 -7.05
C LEU A 163 4.69 9.33 -8.47
N TYR A 164 5.33 8.17 -8.61
CA TYR A 164 5.63 7.54 -9.92
C TYR A 164 4.35 7.15 -10.67
N GLY A 165 3.33 6.67 -9.96
CA GLY A 165 2.05 6.27 -10.52
C GLY A 165 1.04 7.40 -10.71
N ASP A 166 1.45 8.67 -10.51
CA ASP A 166 0.56 9.83 -10.53
C ASP A 166 -0.68 9.70 -9.64
N GLN A 167 -0.53 9.05 -8.48
CA GLN A 167 -1.63 8.93 -7.53
C GLN A 167 -2.14 10.30 -7.10
N SER A 168 -3.41 10.33 -6.75
CA SER A 168 -4.11 11.55 -6.38
C SER A 168 -3.53 12.14 -5.08
N ILE A 169 -3.62 13.46 -4.95
CA ILE A 169 -3.02 14.16 -3.80
C ILE A 169 -3.58 13.68 -2.47
N ASP A 170 -4.86 13.30 -2.41
CA ASP A 170 -5.47 12.79 -1.19
C ASP A 170 -4.89 11.43 -0.75
N VAL A 171 -4.46 10.58 -1.68
CA VAL A 171 -3.74 9.33 -1.37
C VAL A 171 -2.35 9.65 -0.81
N ILE A 172 -1.60 10.53 -1.47
CA ILE A 172 -0.26 10.95 -1.03
C ILE A 172 -0.33 11.56 0.37
N GLU A 173 -1.27 12.47 0.61
CA GLU A 173 -1.48 13.04 1.93
C GLU A 173 -1.87 12.00 2.99
N ALA A 174 -2.75 11.06 2.65
CA ALA A 174 -3.15 10.00 3.57
C ALA A 174 -1.95 9.15 3.99
N MET A 175 -1.10 8.77 3.03
CA MET A 175 0.15 8.05 3.30
C MET A 175 1.05 8.80 4.27
N ILE A 176 1.28 10.09 4.03
CA ILE A 176 2.17 10.91 4.87
C ILE A 176 1.57 11.07 6.28
N ARG A 177 0.26 11.31 6.38
CA ARG A 177 -0.43 11.41 7.68
C ARG A 177 -0.37 10.09 8.46
N LYS A 178 -0.37 8.95 7.76
CA LYS A 178 -0.17 7.61 8.35
C LYS A 178 1.29 7.27 8.62
N GLY A 179 2.21 8.20 8.41
CA GLY A 179 3.62 8.06 8.79
C GLY A 179 4.53 7.55 7.67
N SER A 180 4.09 7.56 6.41
CA SER A 180 5.00 7.32 5.29
C SER A 180 6.06 8.44 5.24
N PRO A 181 7.36 8.10 5.27
CA PRO A 181 8.42 9.09 5.28
C PRO A 181 8.54 9.79 3.92
N VAL A 182 8.50 11.13 3.92
CA VAL A 182 8.81 11.92 2.72
C VAL A 182 10.32 12.07 2.62
N THR A 183 10.94 11.25 1.78
CA THR A 183 12.39 11.25 1.56
C THR A 183 12.82 12.38 0.62
N PHE A 184 14.14 12.60 0.53
CA PHE A 184 14.70 13.47 -0.51
C PHE A 184 14.28 12.98 -1.92
N GLU A 185 14.27 11.68 -2.14
CA GLU A 185 13.88 11.07 -3.42
C GLU A 185 12.40 11.30 -3.74
N ALA A 186 11.50 11.16 -2.75
CA ALA A 186 10.08 11.52 -2.92
C ALA A 186 9.92 13.01 -3.29
N THR A 187 10.66 13.89 -2.60
CA THR A 187 10.61 15.32 -2.88
C THR A 187 11.15 15.65 -4.27
N ARG A 188 12.30 15.07 -4.64
CA ARG A 188 12.88 15.20 -5.98
C ARG A 188 11.91 14.72 -7.04
N GLN A 189 11.22 13.61 -6.80
CA GLN A 189 10.27 13.05 -7.75
C GLN A 189 9.05 13.98 -7.94
N ALA A 190 8.49 14.55 -6.88
CA ALA A 190 7.41 15.53 -6.99
C ALA A 190 7.83 16.76 -7.81
N ILE A 191 9.06 17.23 -7.63
CA ILE A 191 9.64 18.34 -8.42
C ILE A 191 9.82 17.95 -9.87
N TYR A 192 10.50 16.83 -10.16
CA TYR A 192 10.77 16.37 -11.52
C TYR A 192 9.49 16.13 -12.33
N ARG A 193 8.43 15.69 -11.65
CA ARG A 193 7.10 15.46 -12.23
C ARG A 193 6.22 16.70 -12.27
N GLU A 194 6.72 17.83 -11.79
CA GLU A 194 6.00 19.10 -11.70
C GLU A 194 4.66 18.98 -10.93
N ARG A 195 4.61 18.08 -9.93
CA ARG A 195 3.46 17.84 -9.06
C ARG A 195 3.35 18.95 -8.01
N ILE A 196 2.90 20.12 -8.45
CA ILE A 196 2.72 21.31 -7.60
C ILE A 196 1.83 20.98 -6.39
N ASP A 197 0.76 20.21 -6.59
CA ASP A 197 -0.13 19.73 -5.53
C ASP A 197 0.61 18.94 -4.42
N ALA A 198 1.50 18.03 -4.82
CA ALA A 198 2.32 17.26 -3.88
C ALA A 198 3.35 18.13 -3.16
N ILE A 199 4.03 19.03 -3.88
CA ILE A 199 5.01 19.96 -3.29
C ILE A 199 4.31 20.86 -2.25
N GLU A 200 3.14 21.41 -2.58
CA GLU A 200 2.33 22.19 -1.64
C GLU A 200 1.90 21.37 -0.41
N ALA A 201 1.52 20.11 -0.60
CA ALA A 201 1.19 19.22 0.51
C ALA A 201 2.40 18.97 1.42
N PHE A 202 3.60 18.75 0.86
CA PHE A 202 4.82 18.57 1.65
C PHE A 202 5.13 19.82 2.49
N ILE A 203 4.98 21.01 1.90
CA ILE A 203 5.14 22.29 2.61
C ILE A 203 4.12 22.42 3.73
N ARG A 204 2.84 22.15 3.44
CA ARG A 204 1.73 22.28 4.39
C ARG A 204 1.86 21.31 5.57
N ILE A 205 2.32 20.08 5.31
CA ILE A 205 2.57 19.07 6.34
C ILE A 205 3.84 19.39 7.14
N GLY A 206 4.72 20.23 6.61
CA GLY A 206 5.96 20.63 7.27
C GLY A 206 7.08 19.61 7.09
N VAL A 207 7.15 18.98 5.92
CA VAL A 207 8.24 18.06 5.57
C VAL A 207 9.58 18.76 5.73
N GLU A 208 10.48 18.10 6.46
CA GLU A 208 11.76 18.66 6.83
C GLU A 208 12.86 18.41 5.79
N HIS A 209 13.78 19.37 5.63
CA HIS A 209 14.96 19.18 4.79
C HIS A 209 16.20 19.85 5.39
N THR A 210 17.37 19.31 5.07
CA THR A 210 18.65 19.95 5.41
C THR A 210 18.93 21.13 4.48
N SER A 211 19.91 21.97 4.82
CA SER A 211 20.34 23.06 3.93
C SER A 211 20.96 22.56 2.63
N GLU A 212 21.67 21.43 2.68
CA GLU A 212 22.27 20.76 1.53
C GLU A 212 21.17 20.21 0.61
N TYR A 213 20.18 19.51 1.16
CA TYR A 213 19.04 19.03 0.39
C TYR A 213 18.26 20.19 -0.22
N GLY A 214 18.02 21.27 0.53
CA GLY A 214 17.36 22.46 -0.01
C GLY A 214 18.08 23.08 -1.21
N GLN A 215 19.42 23.05 -1.24
CA GLN A 215 20.18 23.50 -2.42
C GLN A 215 19.99 22.56 -3.61
N GLU A 216 20.03 21.25 -3.38
CA GLU A 216 19.88 20.27 -4.44
C GLU A 216 18.46 20.28 -5.03
N LEU A 217 17.42 20.37 -4.18
CA LEU A 217 16.03 20.50 -4.64
C LEU A 217 15.82 21.73 -5.52
N ARG A 218 16.50 22.85 -5.24
CA ARG A 218 16.45 24.05 -6.10
C ARG A 218 17.06 23.79 -7.48
N LYS A 219 18.21 23.10 -7.54
CA LYS A 219 18.81 22.71 -8.83
C LYS A 219 17.89 21.78 -9.61
N GLU A 220 17.24 20.83 -8.93
CA GLU A 220 16.26 19.94 -9.57
C GLU A 220 15.06 20.72 -10.10
N ALA A 221 14.56 21.71 -9.35
CA ALA A 221 13.49 22.59 -9.82
C ALA A 221 13.91 23.43 -11.04
N GLU A 222 15.14 23.94 -11.07
CA GLU A 222 15.68 24.67 -12.23
C GLU A 222 15.70 23.81 -13.50
N LYS A 223 16.01 22.51 -13.38
CA LYS A 223 16.02 21.58 -14.53
C LYS A 223 14.64 21.39 -15.17
N THR A 224 13.55 21.59 -14.42
CA THR A 224 12.18 21.50 -14.97
C THR A 224 11.86 22.64 -15.95
N GLY A 225 12.47 23.82 -15.74
CA GLY A 225 12.08 25.05 -16.45
C GLY A 225 10.69 25.58 -16.07
N ASN A 226 9.95 24.90 -15.18
CA ASN A 226 8.64 25.33 -14.72
C ASN A 226 8.78 26.42 -13.64
N VAL A 227 8.40 27.64 -14.01
CA VAL A 227 8.52 28.84 -13.15
C VAL A 227 7.77 28.70 -11.83
N GLU A 228 6.64 28.01 -11.82
CA GLU A 228 5.83 27.81 -10.62
C GLU A 228 6.51 26.84 -9.65
N VAL A 229 6.98 25.69 -10.15
CA VAL A 229 7.77 24.72 -9.36
C VAL A 229 9.01 25.39 -8.78
N MET A 230 9.75 26.15 -9.61
CA MET A 230 10.94 26.89 -9.16
C MET A 230 10.61 27.88 -8.04
N LYS A 231 9.54 28.68 -8.17
CA LYS A 231 9.13 29.64 -7.13
C LYS A 231 8.76 28.93 -5.83
N LEU A 232 7.98 27.87 -5.94
CA LEU A 232 7.49 27.12 -4.78
C LEU A 232 8.65 26.48 -4.00
N VAL A 233 9.55 25.77 -4.69
CA VAL A 233 10.73 25.14 -4.08
C VAL A 233 11.69 26.18 -3.52
N ASN A 234 11.91 27.30 -4.21
CA ASN A 234 12.74 28.39 -3.69
C ASN A 234 12.18 28.98 -2.40
N SER A 235 10.87 29.21 -2.32
CA SER A 235 10.21 29.72 -1.12
C SER A 235 10.35 28.73 0.04
N TRP A 236 9.97 27.46 -0.20
CA TRP A 236 10.02 26.41 0.80
C TRP A 236 11.41 26.24 1.41
N THR A 237 12.43 26.16 0.55
CA THR A 237 13.79 25.84 0.97
C THR A 237 14.57 27.04 1.52
N SER A 238 14.10 28.27 1.28
CA SER A 238 14.71 29.51 1.79
C SER A 238 14.19 29.89 3.18
N ASP A 239 12.92 29.61 3.46
CA ASP A 239 12.30 29.91 4.76
C ASP A 239 12.78 28.98 5.88
N TRP A 240 13.26 27.78 5.53
CA TRP A 240 13.83 26.83 6.48
C TRP A 240 15.01 27.39 7.25
N GLY A 241 15.96 28.01 6.55
CA GLY A 241 17.19 28.52 7.16
C GLY A 241 16.94 29.58 8.24
N LYS A 242 15.77 30.22 8.23
CA LYS A 242 15.36 31.20 9.26
C LYS A 242 14.69 30.52 10.46
N LYS A 243 13.85 29.51 10.24
CA LYS A 243 13.13 28.77 11.31
C LYS A 243 14.06 27.85 12.10
N SER A 244 14.99 27.15 11.45
CA SER A 244 15.95 26.26 12.13
C SER A 244 16.96 27.03 12.99
N VAL A 245 17.39 28.22 12.54
CA VAL A 245 18.28 29.12 13.30
C VAL A 245 17.56 29.67 14.53
N GLN A 246 16.28 30.05 14.42
CA GLN A 246 15.49 30.46 15.58
C GLN A 246 15.28 29.32 16.59
N ALA A 247 14.94 28.11 16.14
CA ALA A 247 14.79 26.94 17.01
C ALA A 247 16.12 26.60 17.72
N GLY A 248 17.25 26.63 16.99
CA GLY A 248 18.58 26.42 17.54
C GLY A 248 19.00 27.50 18.56
N LEU A 249 18.71 28.78 18.28
CA LEU A 249 18.97 29.89 19.20
C LEU A 249 18.12 29.80 20.48
N ILE A 250 16.85 29.40 20.37
CA ILE A 250 15.97 29.16 21.53
C ILE A 250 16.53 28.00 22.36
N PHE A 251 16.93 26.90 21.72
CA PHE A 251 17.49 25.74 22.41
C PHE A 251 18.82 26.07 23.12
N GLN A 252 19.69 26.85 22.50
CA GLN A 252 20.93 27.32 23.14
C GLN A 252 20.67 28.30 24.30
N LYS A 253 19.69 29.20 24.16
CA LYS A 253 19.31 30.15 25.21
C LYS A 253 18.69 29.44 26.42
N VAL A 254 17.84 28.44 26.20
CA VAL A 254 17.31 27.56 27.25
C VAL A 254 18.45 26.81 27.96
N LYS A 255 19.39 26.24 27.20
CA LYS A 255 20.56 25.54 27.76
C LYS A 255 21.47 26.45 28.59
N SER A 256 21.62 27.72 28.21
CA SER A 256 22.37 28.73 29.01
C SER A 256 21.65 29.06 30.31
N ILE A 257 20.33 29.25 30.30
CA ILE A 257 19.53 29.54 31.51
C ILE A 257 19.64 28.38 32.52
N PHE A 258 19.59 27.13 32.06
CA PHE A 258 19.77 25.98 32.94
C PHE A 258 21.19 25.83 33.49
N LYS A 259 22.20 26.29 32.74
CA LYS A 259 23.59 26.31 33.20
C LYS A 259 23.80 27.37 34.29
N ASP A 260 23.17 28.54 34.16
CA ASP A 260 23.26 29.63 35.14
C ASP A 260 22.47 29.34 36.43
N LEU A 261 21.38 28.56 36.34
CA LEU A 261 20.61 28.10 37.50
C LEU A 261 21.34 27.03 38.34
N ASN A 262 22.24 26.25 37.71
CA ASN A 262 23.05 25.25 38.42
C ASN A 262 24.29 25.85 39.11
N ILE A 263 24.69 27.08 38.78
CA ILE A 263 25.84 27.76 39.42
C ILE A 263 25.41 28.49 40.70
N LYS A 264 24.11 28.73 40.93
CA LYS A 264 23.59 29.39 42.15
C LYS A 264 23.21 28.42 43.29
N LYS A 265 23.57 27.14 43.19
CA LYS A 265 23.29 26.11 44.21
C LYS A 265 24.55 25.53 44.91
N SER A 266 25.72 26.14 44.75
CA SER A 266 26.92 25.81 45.51
C SER A 266 27.17 26.81 46.64
#